data_AF-A0A7C6QE28-F1
#
_entry.id   AF-A0A7C6QE28-F1
#
_cell.length_a   1.000
_cell.length_b   1.000
_cell.length_c   1.000
_cell.angle_alpha   90.00
_cell.angle_beta   90.00
_cell.angle_gamma   90.00
#
_symmetry.space_group_name_H-M   'P 1'
#
loop_
_entity.id
_entity.type
_entity.pdbx_description
1 polymer ?
#
loop_
_entity_poly.entity_id
_entity_poly.type
_entity_poly.pdbx_seq_one_letter_code
_entity_poly.pdbx_strand_id
1 'polypeptide(L)'
;MKSIVFFCHAYGRGALYRALMHLGAVVPGELTALQWCQLTWWKRIDRLAPGQLLEVGRDAGGNRIYIMWVKKDKELVPRLAHTLAAIAGRQGQIILVDALIHDNWRTNLARCLRRFFGNNYLSHYLFLTGIRQSHHGQYPIPNPTV
;
A
#
# COMPACT_ATOMS: atom_id res chain seq x y z
N MET A 1 3.82 0.70 -21.76
CA MET A 1 3.74 -0.06 -20.49
C MET A 1 4.18 0.86 -19.36
N LYS A 2 3.34 1.07 -18.33
CA LYS A 2 3.63 2.00 -17.23
C LYS A 2 4.02 1.21 -15.97
N SER A 3 4.72 1.87 -15.05
CA SER A 3 4.96 1.36 -13.70
C SER A 3 4.21 2.23 -12.71
N ILE A 4 3.27 1.63 -11.99
CA ILE A 4 2.45 2.33 -10.99
C ILE A 4 2.98 1.95 -9.61
N VAL A 5 3.39 2.93 -8.83
CA VAL A 5 3.93 2.73 -7.48
C VAL A 5 2.96 3.34 -6.48
N PHE A 6 2.29 2.49 -5.72
CA PHE A 6 1.53 2.91 -4.55
C PHE A 6 2.48 3.11 -3.38
N PHE A 7 2.49 4.30 -2.79
CA PHE A 7 3.36 4.59 -1.65
C PHE A 7 2.56 5.07 -0.45
N CYS A 8 3.04 4.76 0.76
CA CYS A 8 2.42 5.23 2.00
C CYS A 8 3.50 5.65 3.00
N HIS A 9 3.22 6.73 3.74
CA HIS A 9 4.04 7.15 4.86
C HIS A 9 3.74 6.29 6.11
N ALA A 10 4.79 5.89 6.82
CA ALA A 10 4.76 5.11 8.07
C ALA A 10 4.46 3.60 7.96
N TYR A 11 3.65 3.11 7.01
CA TYR A 11 3.42 1.66 6.86
C TYR A 11 2.99 1.23 5.45
N GLY A 12 3.60 0.17 4.91
CA GLY A 12 3.27 -0.32 3.56
C GLY A 12 1.89 -0.95 3.40
N ARG A 13 1.23 -1.34 4.49
CA ARG A 13 -0.05 -2.06 4.40
C ARG A 13 -1.17 -1.25 3.74
N GLY A 14 -1.13 0.08 3.84
CA GLY A 14 -2.05 0.94 3.10
C GLY A 14 -1.81 0.94 1.60
N ALA A 15 -0.53 1.01 1.20
CA ALA A 15 -0.14 0.85 -0.19
C ALA A 15 -0.54 -0.53 -0.74
N LEU A 16 -0.37 -1.61 0.05
CA LEU A 16 -0.82 -2.95 -0.34
C LEU A 16 -2.33 -3.02 -0.53
N TYR A 17 -3.10 -2.51 0.43
CA TYR A 17 -4.55 -2.49 0.34
C TYR A 17 -5.01 -1.81 -0.96
N ARG A 18 -4.45 -0.63 -1.26
CA ARG A 18 -4.79 0.13 -2.46
C ARG A 18 -4.33 -0.52 -3.76
N ALA A 19 -3.15 -1.13 -3.78
CA ALA A 19 -2.66 -1.89 -4.92
C ALA A 19 -3.54 -3.11 -5.22
N LEU A 20 -3.98 -3.85 -4.20
CA LEU A 20 -4.84 -5.03 -4.39
C LEU A 20 -6.24 -4.66 -4.87
N MET A 21 -6.80 -3.53 -4.40
CA MET A 21 -8.05 -3.00 -4.96
C MET A 21 -7.88 -2.60 -6.43
N HIS A 22 -6.77 -1.93 -6.77
CA HIS A 22 -6.49 -1.54 -8.15
C HIS A 22 -6.35 -2.74 -9.10
N LEU A 23 -5.78 -3.85 -8.61
CA LEU A 23 -5.68 -5.11 -9.34
C LEU A 23 -7.02 -5.87 -9.43
N GLY A 24 -8.08 -5.41 -8.76
CA GLY A 24 -9.34 -6.15 -8.65
C GLY A 24 -9.22 -7.44 -7.83
N ALA A 25 -8.11 -7.65 -7.12
CA ALA A 25 -7.86 -8.85 -6.32
C ALA A 25 -8.65 -8.84 -5.00
N VAL A 26 -9.08 -7.66 -4.55
CA VAL A 26 -9.89 -7.50 -3.34
C VAL A 26 -10.95 -6.42 -3.54
N VAL A 27 -12.18 -6.73 -3.16
CA VAL A 27 -13.27 -5.75 -3.08
C VAL A 27 -13.27 -5.11 -1.68
N PRO A 28 -13.43 -3.77 -1.57
CA PRO A 28 -13.55 -3.10 -0.29
C PRO A 28 -14.68 -3.70 0.55
N GLY A 29 -14.39 -4.05 1.80
CA GLY A 29 -15.44 -4.53 2.73
C GLY A 29 -15.65 -6.04 2.76
N GLU A 30 -15.27 -6.79 1.72
CA GLU A 30 -15.55 -8.23 1.63
C GLU A 30 -14.62 -9.08 2.50
N LEU A 31 -13.33 -8.77 2.53
CA LEU A 31 -12.36 -9.58 3.29
C LEU A 31 -12.28 -9.21 4.77
N THR A 32 -12.57 -10.17 5.65
CA THR A 32 -12.36 -10.06 7.10
C THR A 32 -10.91 -9.82 7.46
N ALA A 33 -10.64 -9.30 8.66
CA ALA A 33 -9.28 -9.04 9.12
C ALA A 33 -8.39 -10.29 9.12
N LEU A 34 -8.96 -11.45 9.44
CA LEU A 34 -8.24 -12.72 9.41
C LEU A 34 -7.82 -13.11 7.99
N GLN A 35 -8.72 -12.97 7.01
CA GLN A 35 -8.45 -13.28 5.61
C GLN A 35 -7.35 -12.38 5.03
N TRP A 36 -7.34 -11.09 5.41
CA TRP A 36 -6.25 -10.18 5.05
C TRP A 36 -4.87 -10.66 5.52
N CYS A 37 -4.81 -11.24 6.73
CA CYS A 37 -3.56 -11.75 7.31
C CYS A 37 -3.03 -12.99 6.59
N GLN A 38 -3.92 -13.75 5.96
CA GLN A 38 -3.60 -14.97 5.23
C GLN A 38 -3.08 -14.69 3.82
N LEU A 39 -3.28 -13.47 3.30
CA LEU A 39 -2.79 -13.08 1.98
C LEU A 39 -1.26 -13.19 1.92
N THR A 40 -0.75 -13.75 0.83
CA THR A 40 0.70 -13.95 0.61
C THR A 40 1.47 -12.63 0.70
N TRP A 41 0.90 -11.52 0.21
CA TRP A 41 1.52 -10.20 0.28
C TRP A 41 1.60 -9.63 1.71
N TRP A 42 0.73 -10.05 2.62
CA TRP A 42 0.69 -9.57 4.00
C TRP A 42 1.94 -9.95 4.79
N LYS A 43 2.47 -11.16 4.58
CA LYS A 43 3.75 -11.57 5.19
C LYS A 43 4.94 -10.88 4.52
N ARG A 44 4.86 -10.63 3.21
CA ARG A 44 5.94 -9.98 2.44
C ARG A 44 6.10 -8.52 2.84
N ILE A 45 5.01 -7.83 3.13
CA ILE A 45 5.08 -6.41 3.47
C ILE A 45 5.67 -6.13 4.85
N ASP A 46 5.47 -7.05 5.80
CA ASP A 46 6.09 -6.94 7.12
C ASP A 46 7.62 -7.10 7.07
N ARG A 47 8.15 -7.69 5.98
CA ARG A 47 9.58 -7.83 5.72
C ARG A 47 10.14 -6.75 4.80
N LEU A 48 9.30 -5.86 4.27
CA LEU A 48 9.70 -4.85 3.31
C LEU A 48 10.44 -3.73 4.02
N ALA A 49 11.67 -3.42 3.60
CA ALA A 49 12.42 -2.29 4.14
C ALA A 49 11.85 -0.95 3.64
N PRO A 50 12.00 0.16 4.40
CA PRO A 50 11.58 1.47 3.92
C PRO A 50 12.32 1.86 2.63
N GLY A 51 11.59 2.37 1.64
CA GLY A 51 12.10 2.74 0.32
C GLY A 51 12.28 1.56 -0.64
N GLN A 52 12.04 0.32 -0.18
CA GLN A 52 12.10 -0.86 -1.04
C GLN A 52 10.78 -1.02 -1.81
N LEU A 53 10.90 -1.36 -3.10
CA LEU A 53 9.75 -1.72 -3.93
C LEU A 53 9.41 -3.20 -3.78
N LEU A 54 8.11 -3.48 -3.76
CA LEU A 54 7.59 -4.83 -3.89
C LEU A 54 6.63 -4.88 -5.08
N GLU A 55 6.93 -5.70 -6.07
CA GLU A 55 6.01 -5.98 -7.17
C GLU A 55 4.84 -6.82 -6.64
N VAL A 56 3.62 -6.31 -6.84
CA VAL A 56 2.38 -6.97 -6.43
C VAL A 56 1.80 -7.78 -7.58
N GLY A 57 1.89 -7.26 -8.80
CA GLY A 57 1.38 -7.92 -10.01
C GLY A 57 1.30 -6.98 -11.21
N ARG A 58 0.45 -7.33 -12.18
CA ARG A 58 0.14 -6.50 -13.36
C ARG A 58 -1.35 -6.25 -13.43
N ASP A 59 -1.74 -5.03 -13.83
CA ASP A 59 -3.14 -4.69 -14.05
C ASP A 59 -3.66 -5.21 -15.41
N ALA A 60 -4.94 -4.99 -15.68
CA ALA A 60 -5.58 -5.38 -16.94
C ALA A 60 -4.96 -4.71 -18.18
N GLY A 61 -4.33 -3.55 -18.02
CA GLY A 61 -3.61 -2.82 -19.07
C GLY A 61 -2.16 -3.29 -19.25
N GLY A 62 -1.72 -4.32 -18.53
CA GLY A 62 -0.34 -4.82 -18.55
C GLY A 62 0.66 -3.91 -17.82
N ASN A 63 0.20 -2.91 -17.07
CA ASN A 63 1.04 -2.05 -16.25
C ASN A 63 1.52 -2.81 -15.02
N ARG A 64 2.76 -2.55 -14.62
CA ARG A 64 3.36 -3.20 -13.45
C ARG A 64 2.99 -2.42 -12.19
N ILE A 65 2.47 -3.13 -11.20
CA ILE A 65 2.01 -2.55 -9.94
C ILE A 65 3.02 -2.85 -8.85
N TYR A 66 3.56 -1.80 -8.26
CA TYR A 66 4.50 -1.84 -7.16
C TYR A 66 3.89 -1.18 -5.92
N ILE A 67 4.34 -1.63 -4.77
CA ILE A 67 4.10 -0.96 -3.49
C ILE A 67 5.42 -0.57 -2.85
N MET A 68 5.38 0.51 -2.09
CA MET A 68 6.50 1.01 -1.31
C MET A 68 5.97 1.65 -0.04
N TRP A 69 6.82 1.70 0.99
CA TRP A 69 6.55 2.55 2.13
C TRP A 69 7.77 3.36 2.50
N VAL A 70 7.48 4.52 3.08
CA VAL A 70 8.46 5.56 3.37
C VAL A 70 8.39 5.81 4.87
N LYS A 71 9.52 5.63 5.56
CA LYS A 71 9.65 6.14 6.93
C LYS A 71 9.57 7.66 6.87
N LYS A 72 8.98 8.32 7.88
CA LYS A 72 9.06 9.79 8.00
C LYS A 72 10.53 10.15 8.28
N ASP A 73 11.32 10.30 7.22
CA ASP A 73 12.72 10.69 7.33
C ASP A 73 13.16 11.47 6.09
N LYS A 74 13.92 12.54 6.29
CA LYS A 74 14.31 13.48 5.21
C LYS A 74 15.31 12.85 4.22
N GLU A 75 16.03 11.83 4.66
CA GLU A 75 17.02 11.09 3.83
C GLU A 75 16.39 10.06 2.88
N LEU A 76 15.06 9.90 2.88
CA LEU A 76 14.39 8.89 2.06
C LEU A 76 14.10 9.36 0.63
N VAL A 77 14.11 10.67 0.37
CA VAL A 77 13.96 11.27 -0.97
C VAL A 77 15.02 10.76 -1.96
N PRO A 78 16.33 10.76 -1.64
CA PRO A 78 17.34 10.22 -2.56
C PRO A 78 17.22 8.70 -2.76
N ARG A 79 16.82 7.93 -1.73
CA ARG A 79 16.56 6.48 -1.89
C ARG A 79 15.37 6.19 -2.79
N LEU A 80 14.31 7.00 -2.67
CA LEU A 80 13.16 6.99 -3.58
C LEU A 80 13.61 7.31 -5.00
N ALA A 81 14.37 8.38 -5.19
CA ALA A 81 14.86 8.81 -6.49
C ALA A 81 15.70 7.72 -7.17
N HIS A 82 16.62 7.08 -6.45
CA HIS A 82 17.42 5.98 -6.98
C HIS A 82 16.56 4.77 -7.35
N THR A 83 15.60 4.42 -6.50
CA THR A 83 14.71 3.28 -6.69
C THR A 83 13.75 3.49 -7.87
N LEU A 84 13.25 4.71 -8.03
CA LEU A 84 12.45 5.13 -9.18
C LEU A 84 13.28 5.23 -10.45
N ALA A 85 14.52 5.72 -10.39
CA ALA A 85 15.44 5.75 -11.52
C ALA A 85 15.75 4.33 -12.04
N ALA A 86 15.90 3.35 -11.14
CA ALA A 86 16.09 1.95 -11.49
C ALA A 86 14.86 1.36 -12.22
N ILE A 87 13.65 1.82 -11.91
CA ILE A 87 12.44 1.46 -12.68
C ILE A 87 12.38 2.23 -13.99
N ALA A 88 12.71 3.53 -13.98
CA ALA A 88 12.62 4.43 -15.14
C ALA A 88 13.55 3.99 -16.28
N GLY A 89 14.72 3.46 -15.93
CA GLY A 89 15.68 2.86 -16.88
C GLY A 89 15.14 1.66 -17.66
N ARG A 90 13.98 1.11 -17.28
CA ARG A 90 13.31 -0.02 -17.98
C ARG A 90 12.25 0.41 -19.01
N GLN A 91 12.32 1.65 -19.51
CA GLN A 91 11.43 2.21 -20.53
C GLN A 91 9.94 2.18 -20.15
N GLY A 92 9.52 3.14 -19.33
CA GLY A 92 8.10 3.33 -19.02
C GLY A 92 7.85 4.55 -18.13
N GLN A 93 6.67 5.16 -18.30
CA GLN A 93 6.20 6.23 -17.42
C GLN A 93 6.00 5.66 -16.01
N ILE A 94 6.49 6.38 -15.00
CA ILE A 94 6.24 6.05 -13.59
C ILE A 94 5.12 6.92 -13.06
N ILE A 95 4.11 6.29 -12.48
CA ILE A 95 3.01 6.95 -11.80
C ILE A 95 3.15 6.69 -10.31
N LEU A 96 3.32 7.76 -9.52
CA LEU A 96 3.31 7.68 -8.06
C LEU A 96 1.89 7.92 -7.57
N VAL A 97 1.33 6.95 -6.87
CA VAL A 97 0.00 7.06 -6.26
C VAL A 97 0.17 7.10 -4.75
N ASP A 98 -0.19 8.24 -4.16
CA ASP A 98 -0.23 8.34 -2.71
C ASP A 98 -1.37 7.46 -2.19
N ALA A 99 -1.01 6.44 -1.43
CA ALA A 99 -1.90 5.54 -0.73
C ALA A 99 -2.10 5.95 0.74
N LEU A 100 -1.85 7.23 1.08
CA LEU A 100 -2.22 7.79 2.37
C LEU A 100 -3.66 7.47 2.67
N ILE A 101 -3.85 6.62 3.67
CA ILE A 101 -5.13 6.47 4.34
C ILE A 101 -5.19 7.67 5.27
N HIS A 102 -6.22 8.50 5.13
CA HIS A 102 -6.49 9.57 6.09
C HIS A 102 -6.34 9.02 7.51
N ASP A 103 -5.45 9.65 8.29
CA ASP A 103 -5.16 9.29 9.66
C ASP A 103 -6.44 9.44 10.50
N ASN A 104 -7.17 8.35 10.67
CA ASN A 104 -8.30 8.30 11.58
C ASN A 104 -7.87 7.69 12.91
N TRP A 105 -8.69 7.90 13.94
CA TRP A 105 -8.36 7.42 15.28
C TRP A 105 -8.19 5.89 15.33
N ARG A 106 -8.86 5.12 14.45
CA ARG A 106 -8.73 3.66 14.37
C ARG A 106 -7.39 3.24 13.79
N THR A 107 -6.93 3.87 12.70
CA THR A 107 -5.60 3.60 12.12
C THR A 107 -4.49 4.06 13.05
N ASN A 108 -4.69 5.16 13.78
CA ASN A 108 -3.75 5.62 14.82
C ASN A 108 -3.69 4.67 16.02
N LEU A 109 -4.85 4.20 16.51
CA LEU A 109 -4.91 3.23 17.60
C LEU A 109 -4.30 1.89 17.20
N ALA A 110 -4.57 1.41 15.99
CA ALA A 110 -3.91 0.23 15.42
C ALA A 110 -2.39 0.36 15.41
N ARG A 111 -1.87 1.54 15.04
CA ARG A 111 -0.44 1.85 15.03
C ARG A 111 0.15 1.82 16.44
N CYS A 112 -0.54 2.41 17.41
CA CYS A 112 -0.15 2.37 18.83
C CYS A 112 -0.14 0.93 19.36
N LEU A 113 -1.23 0.17 19.16
CA LEU A 113 -1.31 -1.22 19.61
C LEU A 113 -0.21 -2.07 19.00
N ARG A 114 0.14 -1.85 17.73
CA ARG A 114 1.23 -2.57 17.09
C ARG A 114 2.60 -2.21 17.65
N ARG A 115 2.80 -0.95 18.04
CA ARG A 115 4.05 -0.49 18.66
C ARG A 115 4.29 -1.13 20.02
N PHE A 116 3.24 -1.28 20.83
CA PHE A 116 3.37 -1.80 22.20
C PHE A 116 3.18 -3.31 22.31
N PHE A 117 2.29 -3.90 21.51
CA PHE A 117 1.86 -5.30 21.62
C PHE A 117 2.18 -6.12 20.36
N GLY A 118 3.01 -5.59 19.47
CA GLY A 118 3.44 -6.28 18.25
C GLY A 118 2.30 -6.58 17.28
N ASN A 119 2.50 -7.59 16.44
CA ASN A 119 1.62 -7.89 15.31
C ASN A 119 0.40 -8.72 15.76
N ASN A 120 -0.60 -8.08 16.39
CA ASN A 120 -1.79 -8.77 16.92
C ASN A 120 -3.07 -8.54 16.09
N TYR A 121 -4.03 -9.44 16.24
CA TYR A 121 -5.31 -9.42 15.52
C TYR A 121 -6.07 -8.11 15.68
N LEU A 122 -6.13 -7.56 16.90
CA LEU A 122 -6.85 -6.32 17.20
C LEU A 122 -6.27 -5.13 16.43
N SER A 123 -4.94 -5.04 16.35
CA SER A 123 -4.26 -4.00 15.56
C SER A 123 -4.59 -4.11 14.07
N HIS A 124 -4.75 -5.33 13.54
CA HIS A 124 -5.08 -5.53 12.12
C HIS A 124 -6.54 -5.20 11.85
N TYR A 125 -7.42 -5.63 12.75
CA TYR A 125 -8.84 -5.31 12.68
C TYR A 125 -9.08 -3.80 12.72
N LEU A 126 -8.47 -3.09 13.66
CA LEU A 126 -8.58 -1.62 13.76
C LEU A 126 -7.98 -0.90 12.55
N PHE A 127 -6.89 -1.42 12.01
CA PHE A 127 -6.28 -0.87 10.80
C PHE A 127 -7.21 -1.02 9.59
N LEU A 128 -7.76 -2.21 9.36
CA LEU A 128 -8.62 -2.49 8.22
C LEU A 128 -9.98 -1.81 8.32
N THR A 129 -10.56 -1.74 9.52
CA THR A 129 -11.79 -0.98 9.76
C THR A 129 -11.56 0.52 9.60
N GLY A 130 -10.42 1.03 10.04
CA GLY A 130 -9.99 2.40 9.78
C GLY A 130 -9.84 2.68 8.28
N ILE A 131 -9.17 1.80 7.54
CA ILE A 131 -9.05 1.88 6.08
C ILE A 131 -10.42 1.95 5.41
N ARG A 132 -11.31 0.99 5.72
CA ARG A 132 -12.66 0.93 5.15
C ARG A 132 -13.42 2.24 5.40
N GLN A 133 -13.35 2.77 6.62
CA GLN A 133 -14.00 4.02 6.99
C GLN A 133 -13.45 5.21 6.19
N SER A 134 -12.14 5.28 5.96
CA SER A 134 -11.53 6.34 5.15
C SER A 134 -11.82 6.21 3.66
N HIS A 135 -12.17 5.02 3.17
CA HIS A 135 -12.49 4.77 1.76
C HIS A 135 -13.99 4.89 1.42
N HIS A 136 -14.89 4.84 2.40
CA HIS A 136 -16.30 5.21 2.21
C HIS A 136 -16.41 6.73 2.02
N GLY A 137 -16.16 7.23 0.80
CA GLY A 137 -16.44 8.62 0.43
C GLY A 137 -15.46 9.31 -0.52
N GLN A 138 -14.33 8.70 -0.89
CA GLN A 138 -13.35 9.35 -1.78
C GLN A 138 -12.97 8.47 -2.98
N TYR A 139 -13.64 8.80 -4.09
CA TYR A 139 -13.22 8.70 -5.50
C TYR A 139 -13.02 7.31 -6.14
N PRO A 140 -13.36 7.23 -7.45
CA PRO A 140 -13.25 6.02 -8.24
C PRO A 140 -11.77 5.69 -8.43
N ILE A 141 -11.46 4.41 -8.46
CA ILE A 141 -10.21 3.89 -9.02
C ILE A 141 -10.09 4.55 -10.40
N PRO A 142 -9.01 5.28 -10.73
CA PRO A 142 -8.84 5.78 -12.08
C PRO A 142 -8.93 4.58 -13.02
N ASN A 143 -9.97 4.59 -13.85
CA ASN A 143 -10.22 3.54 -14.82
C ASN A 143 -8.95 3.44 -15.68
N PRO A 144 -8.31 2.26 -15.80
CA PRO A 144 -7.07 2.11 -16.57
C PRO A 144 -7.26 2.30 -18.09
N THR A 145 -8.43 2.76 -18.54
CA THR A 145 -8.82 2.90 -19.95
C THR A 145 -8.77 4.32 -20.51
N VAL A 146 -7.87 5.18 -20.01
CA VAL A 146 -7.54 6.46 -20.68
C VAL A 146 -6.02 6.65 -20.76
#